data_AF-A0A2D6M0W2-F1
#
_entry.id   AF-A0A2D6M0W2-F1
#
_cell.length_a   1.000
_cell.length_b   1.000
_cell.length_c   1.000
_cell.angle_alpha   90.00
_cell.angle_beta   90.00
_cell.angle_gamma   90.00
#
_symmetry.space_group_name_H-M   'P 1'
#
loop_
_entity.id
_entity.type
_entity.pdbx_description
1 polymer ?
#
loop_
_entity_poly.entity_id
_entity_poly.type
_entity_poly.pdbx_seq_one_letter_code
_entity_poly.pdbx_strand_id
1 'polypeptide(L)'
;MQLKSASGGGYKKDCTKDKTVASKSRATVECQFIEILPTNIPFIGVSGIINGPIDKVDTGFVSASFSNLPTQEINECWMPYATGYDANEMVLEKFVNVTPNIGWTKDIKNIGDLRNITRFNVYLMKDGYSTDFRSDFAEYYTTNDFFDAPEWFADDPSGKLADYFANEDKMAFLRRHLQETLMPGPGLYEVEIDIRYREERPWRLFDGSGNPGASIIIKLYKIDDTFPDNIFYYLPFNGSIGKNSENGRQGYGLDYTNQGKEMVIDTDEEFVTTETIPNSEPVAYLDTTTVYDFEKINSTFANRGLLMKISEGENIDKKSLVFYPNYATPIVMRTQHEVSEEPFQVFYQLLEAQEPIQGSNTLTFWDGLGKCLDYSGILVKQTFQENMDRAGKEGDSVSNWETVYALDWERAVLGGNVYLATILYSPVNQLFSIHAHESNDVRFMTPNEPFAKSVDLEGISGMRHNSKINQDKVTELQELFNLVRSGDVCLTNNGVETALWWNPQVLYKVEGSYTSIGEFESRLVAGDSCIGYGS
;
A
#
# COMPACT_ATOMS: atom_id res chain seq x y z
N MET A 1 29.81 -17.59 -29.72
CA MET A 1 28.41 -17.28 -30.11
C MET A 1 27.79 -18.60 -30.52
N GLN A 2 26.81 -19.12 -29.78
CA GLN A 2 26.06 -20.33 -30.16
C GLN A 2 24.75 -19.90 -30.83
N LEU A 3 24.33 -20.55 -31.91
CA LEU A 3 23.27 -20.05 -32.78
C LEU A 3 22.42 -21.14 -33.45
N LYS A 4 21.17 -21.26 -32.95
CA LYS A 4 19.89 -21.56 -33.64
C LYS A 4 19.18 -22.82 -33.17
N SER A 5 17.87 -22.70 -32.96
CA SER A 5 16.93 -23.82 -33.05
C SER A 5 15.91 -23.49 -34.14
N ALA A 6 15.53 -24.50 -34.93
CA ALA A 6 14.35 -24.44 -35.78
C ALA A 6 13.27 -25.29 -35.11
N SER A 7 12.10 -24.70 -34.84
CA SER A 7 10.96 -25.41 -34.29
C SER A 7 9.69 -25.24 -35.14
N GLY A 8 8.98 -26.34 -35.33
CA GLY A 8 7.70 -26.40 -36.07
C GLY A 8 7.13 -27.82 -36.00
N GLY A 9 5.82 -27.97 -35.74
CA GLY A 9 5.12 -29.27 -35.78
C GLY A 9 5.67 -30.36 -34.85
N GLY A 10 6.18 -30.01 -33.66
CA GLY A 10 6.77 -30.96 -32.72
C GLY A 10 8.21 -31.39 -33.02
N TYR A 11 8.82 -30.87 -34.10
CA TYR A 11 10.24 -31.05 -34.41
C TYR A 11 11.06 -29.86 -33.90
N LYS A 12 12.13 -30.14 -33.15
CA LYS A 12 13.17 -29.16 -32.77
C LYS A 12 14.52 -29.69 -33.26
N LYS A 13 15.21 -28.91 -34.09
CA LYS A 13 16.60 -29.21 -34.49
C LYS A 13 17.49 -28.03 -34.17
N ASP A 14 18.45 -28.29 -33.28
CA ASP A 14 19.41 -27.28 -32.85
C ASP A 14 20.61 -27.29 -33.82
N CYS A 15 21.06 -26.10 -34.19
CA CYS A 15 22.34 -25.88 -34.84
C CYS A 15 23.20 -25.11 -33.84
N THR A 16 24.37 -25.64 -33.50
CA THR A 16 25.31 -24.94 -32.63
C THR A 16 26.59 -24.73 -33.41
N LYS A 17 26.91 -23.46 -33.72
CA LYS A 17 28.14 -23.09 -34.41
C LYS A 17 28.81 -21.95 -33.69
N ASP A 18 30.06 -22.15 -33.29
CA ASP A 18 30.87 -21.09 -32.71
C ASP A 18 31.47 -20.19 -33.79
N LYS A 19 31.32 -18.87 -33.59
CA LYS A 19 31.93 -17.86 -34.45
C LYS A 19 32.55 -16.74 -33.60
N THR A 20 33.81 -16.42 -33.87
CA THR A 20 34.49 -15.23 -33.37
C THR A 20 34.27 -14.10 -34.37
N VAL A 21 33.81 -12.94 -33.88
CA VAL A 21 33.53 -11.76 -34.69
C VAL A 21 34.41 -10.62 -34.19
N ALA A 22 35.20 -10.00 -35.06
CA ALA A 22 36.01 -8.85 -34.70
C ALA A 22 35.12 -7.63 -34.42
N SER A 23 35.62 -6.67 -33.62
CA SER A 23 34.89 -5.42 -33.35
C SER A 23 34.47 -4.72 -34.66
N LYS A 24 33.23 -4.24 -34.72
CA LYS A 24 32.63 -3.56 -35.89
C LYS A 24 32.59 -4.38 -37.18
N SER A 25 32.67 -5.72 -37.09
CA SER A 25 32.55 -6.60 -38.25
C SER A 25 31.24 -7.38 -38.23
N ARG A 26 30.78 -7.82 -39.40
CA ARG A 26 29.62 -8.72 -39.55
C ARG A 26 30.13 -10.14 -39.77
N ALA A 27 29.45 -11.11 -39.18
CA ALA A 27 29.67 -12.51 -39.47
C ALA A 27 28.32 -13.19 -39.76
N THR A 28 28.31 -14.02 -40.80
CA THR A 28 27.16 -14.86 -41.13
C THR A 28 27.43 -16.28 -40.63
N VAL A 29 26.44 -16.86 -39.96
CA VAL A 29 26.42 -18.27 -39.58
C VAL A 29 25.33 -18.95 -40.38
N GLU A 30 25.71 -19.82 -41.31
CA GLU A 30 24.77 -20.62 -42.08
C GLU A 30 24.51 -21.96 -41.38
N CYS A 31 23.24 -22.35 -41.29
CA CYS A 31 22.84 -23.66 -40.79
C CYS A 31 21.96 -24.29 -41.86
N GLN A 32 22.29 -25.53 -42.23
CA GLN A 32 21.53 -26.29 -43.21
C GLN A 32 20.81 -27.42 -42.49
N PHE A 33 19.50 -27.51 -42.69
CA PHE A 33 18.67 -28.53 -42.08
C PHE A 33 18.16 -29.46 -43.19
N ILE A 34 18.89 -30.55 -43.45
CA ILE A 34 18.72 -31.41 -44.64
C ILE A 34 17.60 -32.46 -44.46
N GLU A 35 17.14 -32.70 -43.23
CA GLU A 35 16.14 -33.73 -42.90
C GLU A 35 14.81 -33.12 -42.42
N ILE A 36 14.56 -31.88 -42.80
CA ILE A 36 13.22 -31.32 -42.64
C ILE A 36 12.38 -31.93 -43.76
N LEU A 37 11.60 -32.97 -43.43
CA LEU A 37 10.63 -33.55 -44.36
C LEU A 37 9.78 -32.41 -44.97
N PRO A 38 9.39 -32.48 -46.25
CA PRO A 38 8.51 -31.50 -46.85
C PRO A 38 7.17 -31.55 -46.13
N THR A 39 7.03 -30.71 -45.12
CA THR A 39 5.80 -30.47 -44.40
C THR A 39 5.32 -29.09 -44.81
N ASN A 40 4.00 -28.91 -44.95
CA ASN A 40 3.39 -27.60 -45.14
C ASN A 40 3.46 -26.72 -43.87
N ILE A 41 4.41 -27.00 -42.97
CA ILE A 41 4.55 -26.41 -41.65
C ILE A 41 5.73 -25.44 -41.71
N PRO A 42 5.55 -24.15 -41.40
CA PRO A 42 6.67 -23.22 -41.35
C PRO A 42 7.55 -23.48 -40.15
N PHE A 43 8.82 -23.11 -40.30
CA PHE A 43 9.82 -23.17 -39.25
C PHE A 43 10.00 -21.77 -38.68
N ILE A 44 9.88 -21.65 -37.36
CA ILE A 44 10.30 -20.43 -36.66
C ILE A 44 11.78 -20.58 -36.32
N GLY A 45 12.57 -19.59 -36.71
CA GLY A 45 13.93 -19.44 -36.22
C GLY A 45 13.97 -18.58 -35.00
N VAL A 46 14.45 -19.13 -33.91
CA VAL A 46 14.83 -18.33 -32.76
C VAL A 46 16.35 -18.20 -32.76
N SER A 47 16.84 -16.95 -32.71
CA SER A 47 18.25 -16.64 -32.53
C SER A 47 18.45 -15.96 -31.18
N GLY A 48 19.41 -16.44 -30.40
CA GLY A 48 19.83 -15.84 -29.15
C GLY A 48 21.35 -15.96 -28.97
N ILE A 49 21.93 -15.12 -28.10
CA ILE A 49 23.34 -15.21 -27.70
C ILE A 49 23.38 -15.91 -26.35
N ILE A 50 23.96 -17.11 -26.30
CA ILE A 50 23.96 -17.95 -25.08
C ILE A 50 25.14 -17.62 -24.15
N ASN A 51 26.25 -17.08 -24.68
CA ASN A 51 27.45 -16.73 -23.89
C ASN A 51 28.25 -15.56 -24.52
N GLY A 52 28.46 -14.49 -23.76
CA GLY A 52 29.33 -13.35 -24.07
C GLY A 52 29.12 -12.17 -23.10
N PRO A 53 30.12 -11.29 -22.87
CA PRO A 53 29.94 -10.07 -22.10
C PRO A 53 28.90 -9.17 -22.81
N ILE A 54 27.68 -9.11 -22.24
CA ILE A 54 26.51 -8.40 -22.79
C ILE A 54 26.81 -6.91 -22.99
N ASP A 55 27.71 -6.36 -22.19
CA ASP A 55 28.23 -4.99 -22.22
C ASP A 55 29.06 -4.64 -23.46
N LYS A 56 29.42 -5.61 -24.31
CA LYS A 56 30.27 -5.38 -25.51
C LYS A 56 29.63 -5.78 -26.84
N VAL A 57 28.38 -6.26 -26.82
CA VAL A 57 27.65 -6.66 -28.04
C VAL A 57 26.44 -5.77 -28.19
N ASP A 58 26.37 -5.01 -29.28
CA ASP A 58 25.14 -4.31 -29.67
C ASP A 58 24.11 -5.38 -30.10
N THR A 59 23.23 -5.74 -29.16
CA THR A 59 22.21 -6.80 -29.33
C THR A 59 21.08 -6.37 -30.29
N GLY A 60 21.02 -5.10 -30.68
CA GLY A 60 20.03 -4.56 -31.62
C GLY A 60 20.16 -5.07 -33.07
N PHE A 61 21.21 -5.82 -33.40
CA PHE A 61 21.53 -6.22 -34.79
C PHE A 61 21.71 -7.73 -35.03
N VAL A 62 21.19 -8.60 -34.16
CA VAL A 62 21.11 -10.03 -34.49
C VAL A 62 19.86 -10.27 -35.33
N SER A 63 20.02 -10.28 -36.66
CA SER A 63 18.95 -10.64 -37.59
C SER A 63 19.12 -12.09 -38.06
N ALA A 64 18.10 -12.92 -37.87
CA ALA A 64 17.99 -14.20 -38.55
C ALA A 64 17.20 -14.03 -39.85
N SER A 65 17.65 -14.65 -40.94
CA SER A 65 16.86 -14.78 -42.17
C SER A 65 16.84 -16.23 -42.62
N PHE A 66 15.70 -16.64 -43.16
CA PHE A 66 15.50 -17.93 -43.80
C PHE A 66 15.42 -17.71 -45.30
N SER A 67 16.28 -18.40 -46.05
CA SER A 67 16.12 -18.55 -47.48
C SER A 67 15.60 -19.96 -47.75
N ASN A 68 14.29 -20.08 -47.99
CA ASN A 68 13.78 -21.30 -48.62
C ASN A 68 14.28 -21.30 -50.08
N LEU A 69 14.97 -22.36 -50.49
CA LEU A 69 15.20 -22.60 -51.92
C LEU A 69 13.85 -23.04 -52.51
N PRO A 70 13.22 -22.24 -53.38
CA PRO A 70 11.86 -22.52 -53.81
C PRO A 70 11.86 -23.71 -54.77
N THR A 71 11.09 -24.75 -54.45
CA THR A 71 10.73 -25.79 -55.42
C THR A 71 9.23 -25.92 -55.66
N GLN A 72 8.37 -25.11 -55.04
CA GLN A 72 6.94 -25.05 -55.38
C GLN A 72 6.36 -23.64 -55.22
N GLU A 73 5.52 -23.25 -56.18
CA GLU A 73 4.66 -22.06 -56.09
C GLU A 73 3.71 -22.22 -54.90
N ILE A 74 3.98 -21.51 -53.81
CA ILE A 74 3.07 -21.45 -52.67
C ILE A 74 1.97 -20.44 -53.06
N ASN A 75 0.86 -20.95 -53.61
CA ASN A 75 -0.30 -20.14 -53.99
C ASN A 75 -1.27 -19.87 -52.80
N GLU A 76 -0.91 -20.26 -51.58
CA GLU A 76 -1.72 -20.06 -50.38
C GLU A 76 -0.99 -19.16 -49.39
N CYS A 77 -1.64 -18.04 -49.02
CA CYS A 77 -1.13 -17.12 -48.01
C CYS A 77 -1.28 -17.78 -46.63
N TRP A 78 -0.23 -18.44 -46.15
CA TRP A 78 -0.21 -19.00 -44.80
C TRP A 78 -0.17 -17.89 -43.76
N MET A 79 -0.95 -18.05 -42.69
CA MET A 79 -1.01 -17.10 -41.59
C MET A 79 -1.11 -17.88 -40.27
N PRO A 80 -0.27 -17.55 -39.27
CA PRO A 80 -0.30 -18.27 -38.01
C PRO A 80 -1.63 -18.08 -37.29
N TYR A 81 -2.14 -19.14 -36.67
CA TYR A 81 -3.24 -19.03 -35.72
C TYR A 81 -2.69 -18.49 -34.40
N ALA A 82 -2.59 -17.17 -34.29
CA ALA A 82 -2.07 -16.48 -33.11
C ALA A 82 -2.70 -15.11 -32.88
N THR A 83 -2.70 -14.65 -31.63
CA THR A 83 -3.09 -13.27 -31.25
C THR A 83 -1.89 -12.33 -31.11
N GLY A 84 -0.66 -12.86 -31.15
CA GLY A 84 0.56 -12.07 -31.06
C GLY A 84 0.78 -11.14 -32.26
N TYR A 85 1.86 -10.36 -32.17
CA TYR A 85 2.26 -9.40 -33.19
C TYR A 85 3.36 -9.95 -34.10
N ASP A 86 3.24 -9.66 -35.38
CA ASP A 86 4.26 -9.87 -36.41
C ASP A 86 4.56 -8.53 -37.08
N ALA A 87 5.82 -8.06 -36.99
CA ALA A 87 6.27 -6.77 -37.52
C ALA A 87 5.38 -5.56 -37.11
N ASN A 88 4.95 -5.52 -35.84
CA ASN A 88 4.05 -4.51 -35.24
C ASN A 88 2.59 -4.57 -35.70
N GLU A 89 2.17 -5.60 -36.42
CA GLU A 89 0.78 -5.83 -36.78
C GLU A 89 0.25 -7.09 -36.07
N MET A 90 -0.93 -7.01 -35.46
CA MET A 90 -1.52 -8.18 -34.79
C MET A 90 -1.91 -9.24 -35.83
N VAL A 91 -1.43 -10.46 -35.65
CA VAL A 91 -1.65 -11.57 -36.60
C VAL A 91 -3.15 -11.84 -36.80
N LEU A 92 -3.92 -11.79 -35.71
CA LEU A 92 -5.37 -11.97 -35.76
C LEU A 92 -6.09 -10.87 -36.56
N GLU A 93 -5.55 -9.66 -36.66
CA GLU A 93 -6.13 -8.61 -37.53
C GLU A 93 -5.97 -8.93 -38.99
N LYS A 94 -4.81 -9.45 -39.40
CA LYS A 94 -4.59 -9.94 -40.76
C LYS A 94 -5.65 -10.99 -41.09
N PHE A 95 -5.96 -11.88 -40.15
CA PHE A 95 -7.01 -12.90 -40.31
C PHE A 95 -8.40 -12.30 -40.46
N VAL A 96 -8.78 -11.37 -39.59
CA VAL A 96 -10.08 -10.68 -39.66
C VAL A 96 -10.23 -9.91 -40.98
N ASN A 97 -9.17 -9.27 -41.46
CA ASN A 97 -9.21 -8.44 -42.66
C ASN A 97 -9.39 -9.26 -43.96
N VAL A 98 -8.87 -10.49 -44.00
CA VAL A 98 -8.97 -11.36 -45.19
C VAL A 98 -10.14 -12.35 -45.12
N THR A 99 -10.78 -12.49 -43.95
CA THR A 99 -11.89 -13.43 -43.76
C THR A 99 -13.23 -12.72 -43.98
N PRO A 100 -13.98 -13.08 -45.04
CA PRO A 100 -15.31 -12.53 -45.24
C PRO A 100 -16.29 -13.05 -44.17
N ASN A 101 -17.11 -12.17 -43.63
CA ASN A 101 -18.21 -12.47 -42.69
C ASN A 101 -17.78 -13.04 -41.31
N ILE A 102 -16.95 -12.29 -40.57
CA ILE A 102 -16.66 -12.61 -39.16
C ILE A 102 -17.95 -12.56 -38.32
N GLY A 103 -18.21 -13.64 -37.59
CA GLY A 103 -19.30 -13.74 -36.61
C GLY A 103 -18.93 -13.08 -35.29
N TRP A 104 -19.06 -11.75 -35.21
CA TRP A 104 -18.84 -10.97 -33.99
C TRP A 104 -19.80 -11.37 -32.86
N THR A 105 -19.34 -11.28 -31.61
CA THR A 105 -20.14 -11.59 -30.43
C THR A 105 -20.78 -10.32 -29.86
N LYS A 106 -21.59 -10.45 -28.79
CA LYS A 106 -22.14 -9.30 -28.08
C LYS A 106 -21.05 -8.47 -27.39
N ASP A 107 -20.00 -9.13 -26.92
CA ASP A 107 -18.91 -8.50 -26.16
C ASP A 107 -17.75 -8.05 -27.07
N ILE A 108 -17.55 -8.72 -28.20
CA ILE A 108 -16.54 -8.39 -29.23
C ILE A 108 -17.28 -8.08 -30.53
N LYS A 109 -17.63 -6.82 -30.73
CA LYS A 109 -18.50 -6.36 -31.84
C LYS A 109 -17.72 -6.01 -33.09
N ASN A 110 -16.42 -5.74 -32.93
CA ASN A 110 -15.53 -5.29 -34.00
C ASN A 110 -14.06 -5.56 -33.64
N ILE A 111 -13.16 -5.26 -34.57
CA ILE A 111 -11.71 -5.45 -34.41
C ILE A 111 -11.09 -4.58 -33.31
N GLY A 112 -11.66 -3.42 -33.01
CA GLY A 112 -11.23 -2.55 -31.90
C GLY A 112 -11.50 -3.19 -30.54
N ASP A 113 -12.66 -3.81 -30.35
CA ASP A 113 -12.97 -4.54 -29.11
C ASP A 113 -11.98 -5.70 -28.90
N LEU A 114 -11.63 -6.41 -29.98
CA LEU A 114 -10.64 -7.48 -29.96
C LEU A 114 -9.23 -6.96 -29.59
N ARG A 115 -8.82 -5.82 -30.14
CA ARG A 115 -7.57 -5.15 -29.75
C ARG A 115 -7.57 -4.81 -28.27
N ASN A 116 -8.66 -4.25 -27.75
CA ASN A 116 -8.75 -3.83 -26.35
C ASN A 116 -8.72 -5.02 -25.37
N ILE A 117 -9.14 -6.21 -25.79
CA ILE A 117 -9.08 -7.42 -24.94
C ILE A 117 -7.69 -8.08 -25.00
N THR A 118 -7.02 -8.03 -26.15
CA THR A 118 -5.69 -8.64 -26.34
C THR A 118 -4.53 -7.70 -25.97
N ARG A 119 -4.79 -6.38 -25.91
CA ARG A 119 -3.84 -5.35 -25.54
C ARG A 119 -4.53 -4.21 -24.79
N PHE A 120 -4.15 -4.02 -23.53
CA PHE A 120 -4.75 -3.01 -22.66
C PHE A 120 -3.77 -2.55 -21.59
N ASN A 121 -4.09 -1.43 -20.95
CA ASN A 121 -3.27 -0.89 -19.88
C ASN A 121 -3.85 -1.25 -18.51
N VAL A 122 -2.99 -1.56 -17.55
CA VAL A 122 -3.34 -1.88 -16.17
C VAL A 122 -2.38 -1.20 -15.20
N TYR A 123 -2.86 -0.87 -14.01
CA TYR A 123 -1.99 -0.48 -12.90
C TYR A 123 -1.58 -1.73 -12.12
N LEU A 124 -0.28 -1.94 -11.96
CA LEU A 124 0.27 -3.06 -11.18
C LEU A 124 1.11 -2.53 -10.01
N MET A 125 1.08 -3.28 -8.92
CA MET A 125 2.02 -3.16 -7.82
C MET A 125 3.35 -3.85 -8.18
N LYS A 126 4.41 -3.63 -7.40
CA LYS A 126 5.62 -4.44 -7.51
C LYS A 126 5.29 -5.86 -7.01
N ASP A 127 5.29 -6.83 -7.91
CA ASP A 127 5.10 -8.24 -7.59
C ASP A 127 5.85 -9.14 -8.58
N GLY A 128 5.88 -10.45 -8.33
CA GLY A 128 6.36 -11.46 -9.26
C GLY A 128 5.25 -12.39 -9.73
N TYR A 129 5.23 -12.68 -11.04
CA TYR A 129 4.31 -13.65 -11.63
C TYR A 129 5.02 -15.00 -11.83
N SER A 130 5.64 -15.49 -10.76
CA SER A 130 6.43 -16.72 -10.78
C SER A 130 5.56 -17.95 -11.12
N THR A 131 6.20 -19.08 -11.41
CA THR A 131 5.47 -20.36 -11.58
C THR A 131 4.75 -20.77 -10.31
N ASP A 132 5.35 -20.50 -9.15
CA ASP A 132 4.78 -20.75 -7.84
C ASP A 132 3.51 -19.91 -7.60
N PHE A 133 3.56 -18.59 -7.86
CA PHE A 133 2.37 -17.72 -7.79
C PHE A 133 1.20 -18.30 -8.57
N ARG A 134 1.44 -18.72 -9.81
CA ARG A 134 0.36 -19.19 -10.69
C ARG A 134 -0.19 -20.54 -10.26
N SER A 135 0.67 -21.41 -9.73
CA SER A 135 0.26 -22.69 -9.15
C SER A 135 -0.60 -22.45 -7.91
N ASP A 136 -0.13 -21.62 -6.97
CA ASP A 136 -0.84 -21.30 -5.74
C ASP A 136 -2.16 -20.56 -6.01
N PHE A 137 -2.18 -19.64 -6.99
CA PHE A 137 -3.39 -18.96 -7.44
C PHE A 137 -4.40 -19.96 -8.00
N ALA A 138 -3.96 -20.84 -8.91
CA ALA A 138 -4.84 -21.86 -9.48
C ALA A 138 -5.37 -22.82 -8.42
N GLU A 139 -4.51 -23.27 -7.49
CA GLU A 139 -4.90 -24.13 -6.38
C GLU A 139 -5.91 -23.44 -5.47
N TYR A 140 -5.64 -22.22 -5.03
CA TYR A 140 -6.51 -21.48 -4.12
C TYR A 140 -7.93 -21.36 -4.67
N TYR A 141 -8.10 -20.90 -5.90
CA TYR A 141 -9.42 -20.71 -6.52
C TYR A 141 -10.09 -22.01 -6.98
N THR A 142 -9.34 -23.12 -7.10
CA THR A 142 -9.95 -24.43 -7.43
C THR A 142 -10.27 -25.27 -6.20
N THR A 143 -9.72 -24.94 -5.02
CA THR A 143 -9.84 -25.78 -3.81
C THR A 143 -10.45 -25.04 -2.62
N ASN A 144 -10.03 -23.81 -2.35
CA ASN A 144 -10.41 -23.05 -1.17
C ASN A 144 -11.56 -22.08 -1.46
N ASP A 145 -11.49 -21.39 -2.60
CA ASP A 145 -12.48 -20.38 -3.02
C ASP A 145 -13.34 -20.86 -4.21
N PHE A 146 -13.55 -22.17 -4.27
CA PHE A 146 -14.18 -22.84 -5.40
C PHE A 146 -15.59 -22.32 -5.74
N PHE A 147 -16.36 -21.88 -4.73
CA PHE A 147 -17.73 -21.40 -4.95
C PHE A 147 -17.80 -19.99 -5.53
N ASP A 148 -16.74 -19.18 -5.37
CA ASP A 148 -16.68 -17.81 -5.87
C ASP A 148 -15.88 -17.71 -7.17
N ALA A 149 -15.07 -18.73 -7.50
CA ALA A 149 -14.41 -18.85 -8.79
C ALA A 149 -15.41 -19.13 -9.93
N PRO A 150 -15.32 -18.43 -11.08
CA PRO A 150 -16.16 -18.72 -12.24
C PRO A 150 -15.93 -20.15 -12.79
N GLU A 151 -17.00 -20.78 -13.27
CA GLU A 151 -16.97 -22.16 -13.82
C GLU A 151 -15.88 -22.34 -14.90
N TRP A 152 -15.72 -21.36 -15.79
CA TRP A 152 -14.70 -21.37 -16.85
C TRP A 152 -13.26 -21.40 -16.32
N PHE A 153 -13.03 -20.96 -15.08
CA PHE A 153 -11.72 -21.00 -14.44
C PHE A 153 -11.49 -22.32 -13.70
N ALA A 154 -12.48 -22.76 -12.91
CA ALA A 154 -12.28 -23.82 -11.91
C ALA A 154 -12.85 -25.20 -12.28
N ASP A 155 -13.95 -25.29 -13.03
CA ASP A 155 -14.70 -26.55 -13.20
C ASP A 155 -15.40 -26.71 -14.56
N ASP A 156 -14.85 -26.16 -15.65
CA ASP A 156 -15.41 -26.34 -16.99
C ASP A 156 -15.04 -27.74 -17.56
N PRO A 157 -16.03 -28.63 -17.84
CA PRO A 157 -15.78 -29.95 -18.41
C PRO A 157 -15.14 -29.92 -19.81
N SER A 158 -15.24 -28.80 -20.50
CA SER A 158 -14.63 -28.56 -21.82
C SER A 158 -13.18 -28.09 -21.72
N GLY A 159 -12.67 -27.92 -20.49
CA GLY A 159 -11.34 -27.45 -20.16
C GLY A 159 -11.39 -26.16 -19.35
N LYS A 160 -10.61 -26.10 -18.27
CA LYS A 160 -10.62 -25.01 -17.29
C LYS A 160 -9.36 -24.18 -17.35
N LEU A 161 -9.47 -22.86 -17.16
CA LEU A 161 -8.30 -21.97 -17.29
C LEU A 161 -7.26 -22.17 -16.17
N ALA A 162 -7.64 -22.70 -15.01
CA ALA A 162 -6.70 -23.06 -13.95
C ALA A 162 -5.58 -24.00 -14.44
N ASP A 163 -5.87 -24.90 -15.39
CA ASP A 163 -4.88 -25.84 -15.95
C ASP A 163 -3.80 -25.13 -16.78
N TYR A 164 -4.10 -23.95 -17.31
CA TYR A 164 -3.11 -23.09 -17.94
C TYR A 164 -2.23 -22.40 -16.90
N PHE A 165 -2.83 -21.82 -15.85
CA PHE A 165 -2.10 -21.12 -14.81
C PHE A 165 -1.09 -22.03 -14.11
N ALA A 166 -1.51 -23.24 -13.75
CA ALA A 166 -0.67 -24.24 -13.10
C ALA A 166 0.44 -24.84 -14.00
N ASN A 167 0.47 -24.53 -15.31
CA ASN A 167 1.41 -25.12 -16.25
C ASN A 167 2.26 -24.06 -16.98
N GLU A 168 3.54 -23.95 -16.61
CA GLU A 168 4.49 -23.00 -17.20
C GLU A 168 4.73 -23.18 -18.71
N ASP A 169 4.68 -24.41 -19.21
CA ASP A 169 4.85 -24.66 -20.65
C ASP A 169 3.63 -24.17 -21.46
N LYS A 170 2.51 -23.92 -20.79
CA LYS A 170 1.23 -23.55 -21.40
C LYS A 170 0.89 -22.09 -21.20
N MET A 171 1.22 -21.52 -20.05
CA MET A 171 1.03 -20.10 -19.77
C MET A 171 2.25 -19.51 -19.09
N ALA A 172 2.69 -18.33 -19.54
CA ALA A 172 3.78 -17.61 -18.93
C ALA A 172 3.48 -16.10 -18.86
N PHE A 173 3.99 -15.45 -17.82
CA PHE A 173 3.94 -14.01 -17.63
C PHE A 173 5.36 -13.49 -17.72
N LEU A 174 5.61 -12.57 -18.65
CA LEU A 174 6.95 -12.13 -18.97
C LEU A 174 7.02 -10.62 -19.10
N ARG A 175 8.11 -10.05 -18.63
CA ARG A 175 8.50 -8.70 -19.04
C ARG A 175 8.72 -8.67 -20.55
N ARG A 176 8.17 -7.67 -21.21
CA ARG A 176 8.42 -7.50 -22.64
C ARG A 176 9.93 -7.29 -22.84
N HIS A 177 10.55 -8.12 -23.68
CA HIS A 177 12.00 -8.16 -24.01
C HIS A 177 12.94 -8.80 -22.98
N LEU A 178 12.48 -9.07 -21.75
CA LEU A 178 13.26 -9.68 -20.68
C LEU A 178 12.47 -10.90 -20.23
N GLN A 179 12.98 -12.12 -20.40
CA GLN A 179 12.26 -13.36 -20.06
C GLN A 179 12.18 -13.56 -18.53
N GLU A 180 11.66 -12.56 -17.82
CA GLU A 180 11.62 -12.42 -16.37
C GLU A 180 10.17 -12.24 -15.92
N THR A 181 9.83 -12.85 -14.80
CA THR A 181 8.49 -12.83 -14.18
C THR A 181 8.34 -11.74 -13.11
N LEU A 182 9.44 -11.29 -12.53
CA LEU A 182 9.48 -10.25 -11.51
C LEU A 182 9.28 -8.86 -12.14
N MET A 183 8.34 -8.08 -11.63
CA MET A 183 8.13 -6.72 -12.11
C MET A 183 9.18 -5.74 -11.57
N PRO A 184 9.66 -4.80 -12.41
CA PRO A 184 10.70 -3.85 -11.99
C PRO A 184 10.21 -2.83 -10.94
N GLY A 185 8.89 -2.69 -10.75
CA GLY A 185 8.29 -1.79 -9.77
C GLY A 185 6.80 -1.55 -10.05
N PRO A 186 6.11 -0.77 -9.22
CA PRO A 186 4.72 -0.42 -9.47
C PRO A 186 4.59 0.58 -10.62
N GLY A 187 3.41 0.67 -11.23
CA GLY A 187 3.13 1.66 -12.26
C GLY A 187 2.06 1.25 -13.26
N LEU A 188 2.01 1.99 -14.36
CA LEU A 188 1.15 1.68 -15.50
C LEU A 188 1.87 0.71 -16.44
N TYR A 189 1.24 -0.41 -16.74
CA TYR A 189 1.74 -1.44 -17.64
C TYR A 189 0.82 -1.62 -18.83
N GLU A 190 1.39 -1.78 -20.02
CA GLU A 190 0.73 -2.34 -21.17
C GLU A 190 0.82 -3.87 -21.10
N VAL A 191 -0.34 -4.53 -21.14
CA VAL A 191 -0.48 -5.98 -21.24
C VAL A 191 -0.67 -6.33 -22.70
N GLU A 192 0.03 -7.35 -23.19
CA GLU A 192 -0.20 -7.98 -24.50
C GLU A 192 -0.37 -9.49 -24.30
N ILE A 193 -1.49 -10.04 -24.76
CA ILE A 193 -1.83 -11.47 -24.69
C ILE A 193 -1.48 -12.13 -26.03
N ASP A 194 -0.40 -12.91 -26.07
CA ASP A 194 0.07 -13.69 -27.23
C ASP A 194 -0.31 -15.17 -27.06
N ILE A 195 -1.43 -15.55 -27.66
CA ILE A 195 -1.93 -16.93 -27.71
C ILE A 195 -1.47 -17.55 -29.04
N ARG A 196 -0.89 -18.74 -28.96
CA ARG A 196 -0.46 -19.54 -30.10
C ARG A 196 -1.22 -20.85 -30.12
N TYR A 197 -2.09 -21.00 -31.11
CA TYR A 197 -2.92 -22.19 -31.29
C TYR A 197 -2.16 -23.24 -32.11
N ARG A 198 -2.50 -24.53 -31.90
CA ARG A 198 -1.98 -25.62 -32.74
C ARG A 198 -2.67 -25.61 -34.10
N GLU A 199 -1.92 -25.83 -35.17
CA GLU A 199 -2.46 -25.87 -36.54
C GLU A 199 -3.54 -26.94 -36.72
N GLU A 200 -3.39 -28.09 -36.07
CA GLU A 200 -4.36 -29.19 -36.10
C GLU A 200 -5.70 -28.84 -35.44
N ARG A 201 -5.73 -27.80 -34.60
CA ARG A 201 -6.89 -27.32 -33.84
C ARG A 201 -6.89 -25.79 -33.77
N PRO A 202 -7.12 -25.11 -34.90
CA PRO A 202 -7.03 -23.66 -34.97
C PRO A 202 -8.07 -23.01 -34.05
N TRP A 203 -7.67 -21.93 -33.38
CA TRP A 203 -8.53 -21.12 -32.51
C TRP A 203 -9.14 -21.86 -31.30
N ARG A 204 -8.59 -23.00 -30.89
CA ARG A 204 -9.04 -23.74 -29.70
C ARG A 204 -8.04 -23.67 -28.56
N LEU A 205 -8.47 -23.14 -27.42
CA LEU A 205 -7.69 -23.17 -26.18
C LEU A 205 -7.60 -24.59 -25.62
N PHE A 206 -8.67 -25.37 -25.68
CA PHE A 206 -8.68 -26.71 -25.12
C PHE A 206 -8.77 -27.78 -26.21
N ASP A 207 -8.18 -28.92 -25.89
CA ASP A 207 -8.27 -30.10 -26.70
C ASP A 207 -9.64 -30.81 -26.46
N GLY A 208 -10.02 -31.78 -27.28
CA GLY A 208 -11.31 -32.49 -27.15
C GLY A 208 -11.45 -33.34 -25.87
N SER A 209 -10.42 -33.37 -25.02
CA SER A 209 -10.42 -33.98 -23.70
C SER A 209 -10.31 -32.94 -22.57
N GLY A 210 -10.41 -31.65 -22.89
CA GLY A 210 -10.35 -30.54 -21.93
C GLY A 210 -8.94 -30.08 -21.56
N ASN A 211 -7.88 -30.66 -22.13
CA ASN A 211 -6.51 -30.28 -21.77
C ASN A 211 -6.04 -29.00 -22.49
N PRO A 212 -5.11 -28.23 -21.90
CA PRO A 212 -4.47 -27.08 -22.56
C PRO A 212 -3.86 -27.41 -23.94
N GLY A 213 -4.51 -26.92 -25.01
CA GLY A 213 -4.14 -27.14 -26.41
C GLY A 213 -3.28 -26.03 -27.04
N ALA A 214 -3.30 -24.83 -26.47
CA ALA A 214 -2.55 -23.65 -26.93
C ALA A 214 -1.36 -23.34 -25.99
N SER A 215 -0.57 -22.33 -26.37
CA SER A 215 0.41 -21.67 -25.50
C SER A 215 0.03 -20.19 -25.38
N ILE A 216 0.06 -19.65 -24.16
CA ILE A 216 -0.35 -18.29 -23.83
C ILE A 216 0.85 -17.57 -23.20
N ILE A 217 1.20 -16.42 -23.74
CA ILE A 217 2.24 -15.57 -23.16
C ILE A 217 1.63 -14.19 -22.88
N ILE A 218 1.61 -13.82 -21.60
CA ILE A 218 1.22 -12.49 -21.15
C ILE A 218 2.49 -11.64 -21.07
N LYS A 219 2.60 -10.64 -21.93
CA LYS A 219 3.75 -9.73 -21.96
C LYS A 219 3.38 -8.44 -21.26
N LEU A 220 4.20 -8.04 -20.29
CA LEU A 220 4.02 -6.84 -19.48
C LEU A 220 5.10 -5.83 -19.85
N TYR A 221 4.68 -4.63 -20.25
CA TYR A 221 5.58 -3.53 -20.57
C TYR A 221 5.27 -2.31 -19.72
N LYS A 222 6.21 -1.88 -18.88
CA LYS A 222 6.03 -0.69 -18.05
C LYS A 222 6.00 0.55 -18.94
N ILE A 223 4.88 1.27 -18.91
CA ILE A 223 4.67 2.53 -19.63
C ILE A 223 5.14 3.70 -18.76
N ASP A 224 4.73 3.70 -17.48
CA ASP A 224 4.92 4.84 -16.59
C ASP A 224 5.08 4.40 -15.13
N ASP A 225 5.72 5.25 -14.32
CA ASP A 225 5.86 5.09 -12.87
C ASP A 225 4.59 5.56 -12.13
N THR A 226 4.47 5.21 -10.86
CA THR A 226 3.38 5.68 -9.99
C THR A 226 3.54 7.17 -9.66
N PHE A 227 2.44 7.94 -9.77
CA PHE A 227 2.40 9.32 -9.31
C PHE A 227 1.05 9.64 -8.62
N PRO A 228 1.06 10.06 -7.33
CA PRO A 228 2.23 10.14 -6.45
C PRO A 228 2.79 8.76 -6.14
N ASP A 229 4.08 8.70 -5.84
CA ASP A 229 4.70 7.45 -5.41
C ASP A 229 4.28 7.09 -3.97
N ASN A 230 4.10 5.80 -3.70
CA ASN A 230 3.67 5.33 -2.39
C ASN A 230 4.28 3.97 -2.06
N ILE A 231 4.83 3.89 -0.85
CA ILE A 231 5.48 2.70 -0.32
C ILE A 231 4.58 1.45 -0.30
N PHE A 232 3.26 1.63 -0.15
CA PHE A 232 2.31 0.51 -0.22
C PHE A 232 2.29 -0.15 -1.60
N TYR A 233 2.62 0.56 -2.69
CA TYR A 233 2.69 -0.03 -4.03
C TYR A 233 3.86 -1.02 -4.20
N TYR A 234 4.79 -1.05 -3.25
CA TYR A 234 5.90 -1.98 -3.18
C TYR A 234 5.65 -3.16 -2.25
N LEU A 235 4.44 -3.27 -1.69
CA LEU A 235 3.99 -4.33 -0.80
C LEU A 235 2.85 -5.10 -1.46
N PRO A 236 3.13 -6.17 -2.22
CA PRO A 236 2.08 -6.97 -2.84
C PRO A 236 1.32 -7.78 -1.78
N PHE A 237 0.14 -7.28 -1.41
CA PHE A 237 -0.77 -7.96 -0.50
C PHE A 237 -1.58 -9.03 -1.25
N ASN A 238 -1.04 -10.24 -1.38
CA ASN A 238 -1.71 -11.36 -2.09
C ASN A 238 -2.72 -12.15 -1.23
N GLY A 239 -3.22 -11.56 -0.14
CA GLY A 239 -4.21 -12.20 0.74
C GLY A 239 -3.74 -13.56 1.27
N SER A 240 -4.58 -14.59 1.13
CA SER A 240 -4.26 -15.98 1.52
C SER A 240 -3.56 -16.82 0.45
N ILE A 241 -3.32 -16.30 -0.75
CA ILE A 241 -2.66 -17.06 -1.82
C ILE A 241 -1.23 -17.44 -1.40
N GLY A 242 -0.89 -18.73 -1.49
CA GLY A 242 0.39 -19.29 -1.09
C GLY A 242 0.68 -19.31 0.42
N LYS A 243 -0.29 -18.95 1.26
CA LYS A 243 -0.12 -18.98 2.72
C LYS A 243 0.06 -20.40 3.26
N ASN A 244 -0.69 -21.35 2.69
CA ASN A 244 -0.75 -22.75 3.11
C ASN A 244 -0.03 -23.70 2.14
N SER A 245 0.73 -23.17 1.17
CA SER A 245 1.50 -24.01 0.24
C SER A 245 2.70 -24.65 0.96
N GLU A 246 3.20 -25.76 0.44
CA GLU A 246 4.28 -26.54 1.09
C GLU A 246 5.55 -25.71 1.33
N ASN A 247 5.85 -24.78 0.42
CA ASN A 247 7.04 -23.94 0.45
C ASN A 247 6.74 -22.47 0.77
N GLY A 248 5.50 -22.09 1.06
CA GLY A 248 5.12 -20.67 1.12
C GLY A 248 5.27 -19.98 -0.25
N ARG A 249 5.35 -18.65 -0.27
CA ARG A 249 5.42 -17.88 -1.52
C ARG A 249 6.84 -17.85 -2.09
N GLN A 250 7.01 -18.25 -3.34
CA GLN A 250 8.32 -18.27 -4.00
C GLN A 250 8.40 -17.27 -5.16
N GLY A 251 9.12 -16.18 -4.95
CA GLY A 251 9.35 -15.15 -5.96
C GLY A 251 8.13 -14.28 -6.26
N TYR A 252 7.16 -14.22 -5.33
CA TYR A 252 6.01 -13.32 -5.38
C TYR A 252 5.54 -12.95 -3.98
N GLY A 253 4.73 -11.92 -3.90
CA GLY A 253 4.04 -11.49 -2.70
C GLY A 253 4.90 -10.99 -1.56
N LEU A 254 4.26 -10.92 -0.40
CA LEU A 254 4.79 -10.35 0.83
C LEU A 254 4.87 -11.41 1.92
N ASP A 255 5.92 -11.38 2.73
CA ASP A 255 5.98 -12.08 4.01
C ASP A 255 6.19 -11.09 5.16
N TYR A 256 5.90 -11.53 6.38
CA TYR A 256 5.84 -10.69 7.56
C TYR A 256 6.81 -11.17 8.63
N THR A 257 7.40 -10.23 9.35
CA THR A 257 8.11 -10.52 10.61
C THR A 257 7.49 -9.67 11.72
N ASN A 258 6.90 -10.31 12.72
CA ASN A 258 6.16 -9.60 13.76
C ASN A 258 7.01 -9.42 15.03
N GLN A 259 7.20 -8.17 15.46
CA GLN A 259 7.69 -7.86 16.79
C GLN A 259 6.50 -7.79 17.75
N GLY A 260 6.05 -8.96 18.22
CA GLY A 260 4.90 -9.08 19.12
C GLY A 260 3.79 -9.92 18.51
N LYS A 261 2.54 -9.45 18.65
CA LYS A 261 1.38 -10.12 18.06
C LYS A 261 1.24 -9.74 16.59
N GLU A 262 0.68 -10.67 15.81
CA GLU A 262 0.23 -10.40 14.46
C GLU A 262 -0.77 -9.24 14.45
N MET A 263 -0.66 -8.41 13.43
CA MET A 263 -1.62 -7.37 13.13
C MET A 263 -2.71 -7.94 12.22
N VAL A 264 -3.93 -7.46 12.42
CA VAL A 264 -5.05 -7.77 11.54
C VAL A 264 -5.05 -6.76 10.39
N ILE A 265 -5.13 -7.26 9.16
CA ILE A 265 -5.18 -6.43 7.96
C ILE A 265 -6.63 -6.14 7.60
N ASP A 266 -7.45 -7.19 7.55
CA ASP A 266 -8.87 -7.16 7.16
C ASP A 266 -9.63 -8.30 7.85
N THR A 267 -10.91 -8.08 8.15
CA THR A 267 -11.86 -9.08 8.64
C THR A 267 -13.20 -9.09 7.89
N ASP A 268 -13.41 -8.16 6.94
CA ASP A 268 -14.70 -7.98 6.25
C ASP A 268 -14.95 -9.07 5.18
N GLU A 269 -13.94 -9.40 4.37
CA GLU A 269 -14.04 -10.42 3.31
C GLU A 269 -13.35 -11.73 3.71
N GLU A 270 -12.08 -11.65 4.10
CA GLU A 270 -11.27 -12.77 4.57
C GLU A 270 -10.52 -12.32 5.82
N PHE A 271 -10.41 -13.20 6.83
CA PHE A 271 -9.60 -12.91 8.02
C PHE A 271 -8.11 -12.98 7.64
N VAL A 272 -7.53 -11.82 7.32
CA VAL A 272 -6.12 -11.71 6.90
C VAL A 272 -5.31 -11.05 8.01
N THR A 273 -4.23 -11.72 8.40
CA THR A 273 -3.26 -11.22 9.39
C THR A 273 -1.87 -11.12 8.79
N THR A 274 -0.98 -10.42 9.50
CA THR A 274 0.45 -10.37 9.18
C THR A 274 1.18 -11.63 9.64
N GLU A 275 0.57 -12.81 9.56
CA GLU A 275 1.19 -14.10 9.92
C GLU A 275 2.43 -14.38 9.07
N THR A 276 3.54 -14.79 9.71
CA THR A 276 4.76 -15.19 9.00
C THR A 276 4.53 -16.51 8.26
N ILE A 277 4.87 -16.56 6.98
CA ILE A 277 4.71 -17.74 6.13
C ILE A 277 6.02 -18.54 6.12
N PRO A 278 6.07 -19.75 6.70
CA PRO A 278 7.31 -20.53 6.75
C PRO A 278 7.85 -20.87 5.35
N ASN A 279 9.18 -20.86 5.21
CA ASN A 279 9.92 -21.19 3.98
C ASN A 279 9.69 -20.25 2.78
N SER A 280 8.94 -19.16 2.97
CA SER A 280 8.64 -18.17 1.94
C SER A 280 9.89 -17.38 1.49
N GLU A 281 10.08 -17.24 0.19
CA GLU A 281 11.03 -16.32 -0.45
C GLU A 281 10.25 -15.26 -1.26
N PRO A 282 9.54 -14.34 -0.58
CA PRO A 282 8.70 -13.33 -1.23
C PRO A 282 9.53 -12.24 -1.94
N VAL A 283 8.85 -11.38 -2.70
CA VAL A 283 9.50 -10.21 -3.32
C VAL A 283 9.62 -9.02 -2.37
N ALA A 284 8.92 -9.06 -1.24
CA ALA A 284 8.96 -8.04 -0.20
C ALA A 284 8.79 -8.67 1.18
N TYR A 285 9.33 -7.98 2.19
CA TYR A 285 9.19 -8.32 3.60
C TYR A 285 8.69 -7.10 4.38
N LEU A 286 7.75 -7.32 5.30
CA LEU A 286 7.23 -6.28 6.18
C LEU A 286 7.47 -6.64 7.64
N ASP A 287 8.34 -5.87 8.29
CA ASP A 287 8.53 -5.93 9.73
C ASP A 287 7.42 -5.13 10.41
N THR A 288 6.63 -5.76 11.26
CA THR A 288 5.52 -5.11 11.96
C THR A 288 5.82 -4.94 13.43
N THR A 289 5.39 -3.83 14.03
CA THR A 289 5.54 -3.58 15.47
C THR A 289 4.35 -2.76 15.95
N THR A 290 3.83 -3.09 17.13
CA THR A 290 2.81 -2.26 17.80
C THR A 290 3.43 -1.58 19.02
N VAL A 291 3.22 -0.26 19.14
CA VAL A 291 3.79 0.56 20.22
C VAL A 291 2.67 1.19 21.04
N TYR A 292 2.72 0.97 22.35
CA TYR A 292 1.81 1.54 23.35
C TYR A 292 2.62 2.46 24.28
N ASP A 293 2.97 3.64 23.79
CA ASP A 293 3.82 4.60 24.50
C ASP A 293 3.18 5.98 24.42
N PHE A 294 2.64 6.44 25.56
CA PHE A 294 1.96 7.74 25.66
C PHE A 294 2.90 8.89 25.33
N GLU A 295 4.12 8.88 25.88
CA GLU A 295 5.07 9.97 25.69
C GLU A 295 5.41 10.10 24.21
N LYS A 296 5.73 8.98 23.57
CA LYS A 296 6.12 8.95 22.15
C LYS A 296 5.06 9.55 21.22
N ILE A 297 3.78 9.42 21.53
CA ILE A 297 2.67 9.92 20.70
C ILE A 297 2.12 11.29 21.13
N ASN A 298 2.73 11.97 22.11
CA ASN A 298 2.28 13.29 22.59
C ASN A 298 3.38 14.35 22.69
N SER A 299 4.58 13.97 23.15
CA SER A 299 5.63 14.91 23.60
C SER A 299 6.46 15.55 22.47
N THR A 300 6.31 15.08 21.24
CA THR A 300 7.02 15.64 20.07
C THR A 300 6.05 15.93 18.94
N PHE A 301 6.20 17.09 18.28
CA PHE A 301 5.44 17.42 17.08
C PHE A 301 5.51 16.35 16.01
N ALA A 302 6.69 15.73 15.87
CA ALA A 302 6.96 14.75 14.82
C ALA A 302 6.28 13.40 15.02
N ASN A 303 5.70 13.09 16.20
CA ASN A 303 5.02 11.82 16.47
C ASN A 303 3.63 12.00 17.12
N ARG A 304 3.23 13.26 17.36
CA ARG A 304 1.98 13.60 18.00
C ARG A 304 0.76 13.15 17.19
N GLY A 305 -0.06 12.28 17.76
CA GLY A 305 -1.28 11.79 17.12
C GLY A 305 -1.05 10.79 15.97
N LEU A 306 0.16 10.23 15.89
CA LEU A 306 0.50 9.17 14.95
C LEU A 306 -0.36 7.92 15.22
N LEU A 307 -0.95 7.35 14.18
CA LEU A 307 -1.67 6.09 14.21
C LEU A 307 -0.85 4.96 13.59
N MET A 308 -0.15 5.24 12.49
CA MET A 308 0.65 4.26 11.79
C MET A 308 1.75 4.95 11.01
N LYS A 309 2.94 4.36 11.02
CA LYS A 309 4.07 4.78 10.20
C LYS A 309 4.59 3.58 9.44
N ILE A 310 4.85 3.75 8.16
CA ILE A 310 5.58 2.77 7.35
C ILE A 310 6.75 3.45 6.65
N SER A 311 7.91 2.82 6.69
CA SER A 311 9.14 3.33 6.09
C SER A 311 9.94 2.22 5.42
N GLU A 312 10.86 2.61 4.55
CA GLU A 312 11.88 1.69 4.05
C GLU A 312 12.72 1.13 5.21
N GLY A 313 13.05 -0.16 5.12
CA GLY A 313 13.96 -0.84 6.03
C GLY A 313 15.41 -0.77 5.56
N GLU A 314 16.24 -1.67 6.08
CA GLU A 314 17.68 -1.70 5.75
C GLU A 314 17.98 -1.96 4.27
N ASN A 315 17.07 -2.65 3.56
CA ASN A 315 17.16 -2.96 2.13
C ASN A 315 15.86 -2.60 1.42
N ILE A 316 15.91 -2.41 0.10
CA ILE A 316 14.75 -1.96 -0.72
C ILE A 316 13.54 -2.91 -0.64
N ASP A 317 13.76 -4.20 -0.39
CA ASP A 317 12.68 -5.19 -0.29
C ASP A 317 12.14 -5.34 1.13
N LYS A 318 12.79 -4.74 2.13
CA LYS A 318 12.34 -4.75 3.52
C LYS A 318 11.67 -3.42 3.86
N LYS A 319 10.48 -3.47 4.43
CA LYS A 319 9.74 -2.32 4.94
C LYS A 319 9.47 -2.52 6.43
N SER A 320 9.31 -1.43 7.17
CA SER A 320 8.94 -1.47 8.58
C SER A 320 7.65 -0.69 8.80
N LEU A 321 6.65 -1.33 9.38
CA LEU A 321 5.38 -0.74 9.79
C LEU A 321 5.30 -0.73 11.32
N VAL A 322 5.10 0.46 11.88
CA VAL A 322 4.87 0.68 13.30
C VAL A 322 3.47 1.21 13.50
N PHE A 323 2.66 0.47 14.25
CA PHE A 323 1.29 0.81 14.59
C PHE A 323 1.21 1.37 16.00
N TYR A 324 0.45 2.46 16.15
CA TYR A 324 0.28 3.24 17.38
C TYR A 324 -1.20 3.34 17.72
N PRO A 325 -1.86 2.25 18.14
CA PRO A 325 -3.28 2.28 18.44
C PRO A 325 -3.54 3.18 19.66
N ASN A 326 -4.24 4.29 19.43
CA ASN A 326 -4.55 5.28 20.46
C ASN A 326 -5.93 5.91 20.28
N TYR A 327 -6.51 6.40 21.37
CA TYR A 327 -7.66 7.28 21.37
C TYR A 327 -7.20 8.75 21.38
N ALA A 328 -7.78 9.57 20.52
CA ALA A 328 -7.56 11.00 20.50
C ALA A 328 -8.64 11.73 21.30
N THR A 329 -8.26 12.31 22.44
CA THR A 329 -9.16 13.05 23.34
C THR A 329 -8.85 14.54 23.25
N PRO A 330 -9.71 15.35 22.61
CA PRO A 330 -9.65 16.80 22.73
C PRO A 330 -9.91 17.24 24.17
N ILE A 331 -9.12 18.19 24.66
CA ILE A 331 -9.23 18.70 26.03
C ILE A 331 -9.20 20.20 26.00
N VAL A 332 -10.06 20.81 26.81
CA VAL A 332 -10.00 22.24 27.14
C VAL A 332 -9.59 22.38 28.60
N MET A 333 -8.49 23.09 28.82
CA MET A 333 -8.10 23.59 30.13
C MET A 333 -8.70 24.97 30.34
N ARG A 334 -9.40 25.15 31.47
CA ARG A 334 -9.73 26.46 32.01
C ARG A 334 -8.78 26.76 33.16
N THR A 335 -8.15 27.92 33.11
CA THR A 335 -7.41 28.50 34.24
C THR A 335 -8.13 29.76 34.69
N GLN A 336 -8.06 30.07 35.99
CA GLN A 336 -8.56 31.31 36.55
C GLN A 336 -7.49 31.93 37.44
N HIS A 337 -7.27 33.24 37.28
CA HIS A 337 -6.34 34.00 38.11
C HIS A 337 -6.83 35.44 38.28
N GLU A 338 -6.49 36.05 39.40
CA GLU A 338 -6.74 37.47 39.68
C GLU A 338 -5.56 38.35 39.21
N VAL A 339 -5.74 39.67 39.18
CA VAL A 339 -4.63 40.58 38.87
C VAL A 339 -3.50 40.41 39.88
N SER A 340 -2.27 40.23 39.40
CA SER A 340 -1.07 40.02 40.21
C SER A 340 0.16 40.52 39.48
N GLU A 341 1.03 41.24 40.18
CA GLU A 341 2.35 41.64 39.65
C GLU A 341 3.41 40.54 39.83
N GLU A 342 3.12 39.52 40.65
CA GLU A 342 4.02 38.39 40.88
C GLU A 342 3.82 37.30 39.80
N PRO A 343 4.90 36.63 39.36
CA PRO A 343 4.81 35.46 38.50
C PRO A 343 4.01 34.34 39.16
N PHE A 344 3.28 33.59 38.35
CA PHE A 344 2.50 32.45 38.82
C PHE A 344 2.51 31.32 37.80
N GLN A 345 2.18 30.13 38.28
CA GLN A 345 2.13 28.91 37.49
C GLN A 345 0.82 28.19 37.74
N VAL A 346 0.35 27.51 36.71
CA VAL A 346 -0.72 26.51 36.85
C VAL A 346 -0.11 25.14 36.63
N PHE A 347 -0.53 24.18 37.47
CA PHE A 347 0.01 22.84 37.53
C PHE A 347 -1.08 21.80 37.28
N TYR A 348 -0.73 20.75 36.57
CA TYR A 348 -1.55 19.56 36.34
C TYR A 348 -0.66 18.33 36.22
N GLN A 349 -1.27 17.15 36.22
CA GLN A 349 -0.56 15.87 36.18
C GLN A 349 -1.29 14.89 35.27
N LEU A 350 -0.52 14.01 34.65
CA LEU A 350 -1.04 12.85 33.92
C LEU A 350 -0.99 11.65 34.86
N LEU A 351 -2.10 10.91 34.95
CA LEU A 351 -2.16 9.68 35.72
C LEU A 351 -2.31 8.50 34.77
N GLU A 352 -1.58 7.42 35.04
CA GLU A 352 -1.78 6.11 34.44
C GLU A 352 -2.35 5.18 35.52
N ALA A 353 -3.53 4.61 35.25
CA ALA A 353 -4.24 3.76 36.22
C ALA A 353 -4.38 4.39 37.62
N GLN A 354 -4.67 5.70 37.66
CA GLN A 354 -4.81 6.53 38.87
C GLN A 354 -3.51 6.84 39.63
N GLU A 355 -2.35 6.48 39.09
CA GLU A 355 -1.05 6.83 39.66
C GLU A 355 -0.38 7.92 38.81
N PRO A 356 0.15 9.00 39.42
CA PRO A 356 0.88 10.02 38.68
C PRO A 356 2.11 9.41 37.99
N ILE A 357 2.26 9.70 36.69
CA ILE A 357 3.47 9.28 35.97
C ILE A 357 4.55 10.35 36.07
N GLN A 358 5.81 9.90 36.09
CA GLN A 358 6.94 10.82 36.06
C GLN A 358 6.92 11.60 34.75
N GLY A 359 7.03 12.93 34.86
CA GLY A 359 6.94 13.80 33.70
C GLY A 359 8.17 13.68 32.80
N SER A 360 7.95 13.69 31.48
CA SER A 360 9.01 14.07 30.55
C SER A 360 9.18 15.59 30.57
N ASN A 361 10.05 16.17 29.73
CA ASN A 361 10.22 17.62 29.65
C ASN A 361 8.91 18.35 29.30
N THR A 362 8.01 17.71 28.55
CA THR A 362 6.72 18.26 28.11
C THR A 362 5.69 17.14 27.97
N LEU A 363 4.47 17.37 28.44
CA LEU A 363 3.37 16.48 28.12
C LEU A 363 2.82 16.77 26.73
N THR A 364 2.61 18.05 26.44
CA THR A 364 1.76 18.47 25.33
C THR A 364 1.97 19.93 24.93
N PHE A 365 1.36 20.30 23.80
CA PHE A 365 1.32 21.64 23.25
C PHE A 365 -0.10 22.21 23.40
N TRP A 366 -0.20 23.44 23.86
CA TRP A 366 -1.44 24.14 24.13
C TRP A 366 -1.69 25.28 23.14
N ASP A 367 -2.92 25.34 22.65
CA ASP A 367 -3.43 26.40 21.79
C ASP A 367 -4.44 27.26 22.54
N GLY A 368 -4.43 28.56 22.30
CA GLY A 368 -5.43 29.48 22.84
C GLY A 368 -6.80 29.29 22.18
N LEU A 369 -7.88 29.43 22.96
CA LEU A 369 -9.25 29.35 22.43
C LEU A 369 -9.94 30.71 22.32
N GLY A 370 -10.76 30.87 21.28
CA GLY A 370 -11.63 32.01 21.07
C GLY A 370 -10.91 33.29 20.66
N LYS A 371 -11.59 34.43 20.82
CA LYS A 371 -11.04 35.78 20.63
C LYS A 371 -10.73 36.45 21.97
N CYS A 372 -10.34 35.65 22.96
CA CYS A 372 -10.08 36.06 24.33
C CYS A 372 -8.66 36.61 24.47
N LEU A 373 -8.41 37.36 25.53
CA LEU A 373 -7.07 37.74 25.97
C LEU A 373 -6.52 36.70 26.95
N ASP A 374 -5.19 36.64 27.06
CA ASP A 374 -4.51 36.01 28.18
C ASP A 374 -4.36 37.00 29.36
N TYR A 375 -3.70 36.56 30.43
CA TYR A 375 -3.46 37.38 31.61
C TYR A 375 -2.55 38.61 31.36
N SER A 376 -1.80 38.63 30.26
CA SER A 376 -0.94 39.77 29.87
C SER A 376 -1.70 40.83 29.06
N GLY A 377 -2.93 40.53 28.62
CA GLY A 377 -3.73 41.38 27.75
C GLY A 377 -3.45 41.20 26.26
N ILE A 378 -2.75 40.13 25.88
CA ILE A 378 -2.51 39.73 24.48
C ILE A 378 -3.54 38.69 24.09
N LEU A 379 -3.90 38.60 22.80
CA LEU A 379 -4.81 37.55 22.34
C LEU A 379 -4.25 36.16 22.70
N VAL A 380 -5.06 35.34 23.36
CA VAL A 380 -4.61 34.03 23.86
C VAL A 380 -4.09 33.14 22.72
N LYS A 381 -4.67 33.23 21.51
CA LYS A 381 -4.20 32.52 20.31
C LYS A 381 -2.82 32.96 19.80
N GLN A 382 -2.40 34.18 20.13
CA GLN A 382 -1.08 34.69 19.76
C GLN A 382 -0.03 34.26 20.79
N THR A 383 -0.39 34.23 22.07
CA THR A 383 0.51 33.76 23.13
C THR A 383 0.64 32.24 23.12
N PHE A 384 -0.46 31.52 22.86
CA PHE A 384 -0.53 30.07 22.84
C PHE A 384 -0.85 29.59 21.42
N GLN A 385 0.21 29.38 20.64
CA GLN A 385 0.15 28.68 19.36
C GLN A 385 1.14 27.52 19.45
N GLU A 386 0.62 26.33 19.71
CA GLU A 386 1.38 25.13 20.01
C GLU A 386 2.41 25.35 21.13
N ASN A 387 2.03 26.11 22.16
CA ASN A 387 2.95 26.45 23.24
C ASN A 387 3.16 25.25 24.16
N MET A 388 4.42 24.89 24.38
CA MET A 388 4.82 23.73 25.15
C MET A 388 4.61 23.98 26.64
N ASP A 389 4.07 23.00 27.36
CA ASP A 389 4.20 22.98 28.82
C ASP A 389 5.63 22.63 29.25
N ARG A 390 5.92 22.73 30.54
CA ARG A 390 7.19 22.24 31.07
C ARG A 390 6.95 21.23 32.18
N ALA A 391 7.91 20.34 32.39
CA ALA A 391 8.02 19.59 33.62
C ALA A 391 8.08 20.52 34.85
N GLY A 392 7.52 20.06 35.96
CA GLY A 392 7.79 20.64 37.26
C GLY A 392 9.28 20.57 37.59
N LYS A 393 9.74 21.51 38.42
CA LYS A 393 11.15 21.62 38.81
C LYS A 393 11.27 21.90 40.31
N GLU A 394 12.41 21.53 40.86
CA GLU A 394 12.74 21.89 42.24
C GLU A 394 12.62 23.40 42.45
N GLY A 395 11.85 23.81 43.45
CA GLY A 395 11.55 25.21 43.75
C GLY A 395 10.19 25.72 43.23
N ASP A 396 9.48 24.93 42.41
CA ASP A 396 8.07 25.21 42.12
C ASP A 396 7.22 25.14 43.41
N SER A 397 6.05 25.78 43.41
CA SER A 397 5.17 25.89 44.58
C SER A 397 4.42 24.59 44.94
N VAL A 398 4.92 23.44 44.49
CA VAL A 398 4.30 22.11 44.60
C VAL A 398 5.33 21.12 45.11
N SER A 399 4.93 20.25 46.04
CA SER A 399 5.86 19.33 46.71
C SER A 399 6.26 18.12 45.86
N ASN A 400 5.40 17.71 44.93
CA ASN A 400 5.56 16.56 44.03
C ASN A 400 5.91 17.03 42.61
N TRP A 401 6.91 17.90 42.50
CA TRP A 401 7.26 18.53 41.25
C TRP A 401 7.71 17.53 40.16
N GLU A 402 8.14 16.31 40.51
CA GLU A 402 8.58 15.30 39.53
C GLU A 402 7.43 14.72 38.68
N THR A 403 6.17 14.87 39.10
CA THR A 403 5.00 14.25 38.44
C THR A 403 3.99 15.25 37.90
N VAL A 404 4.36 16.53 37.86
CA VAL A 404 3.49 17.62 37.40
C VAL A 404 4.09 18.32 36.19
N TYR A 405 3.19 18.94 35.43
CA TYR A 405 3.48 19.84 34.33
C TYR A 405 2.97 21.22 34.66
N ALA A 406 3.63 22.25 34.14
CA ALA A 406 3.34 23.64 34.43
C ALA A 406 3.20 24.49 33.17
N LEU A 407 2.31 25.48 33.23
CA LEU A 407 2.31 26.65 32.35
C LEU A 407 2.62 27.88 33.19
N ASP A 408 3.56 28.69 32.69
CA ASP A 408 4.08 29.86 33.40
C ASP A 408 3.51 31.16 32.84
N TRP A 409 3.20 32.10 33.74
CA TRP A 409 2.95 33.50 33.39
C TRP A 409 3.85 34.40 34.22
N GLU A 410 4.45 35.41 33.58
CA GLU A 410 5.32 36.37 34.27
C GLU A 410 4.55 37.25 35.26
N ARG A 411 3.28 37.56 34.94
CA ARG A 411 2.34 38.33 35.77
C ARG A 411 0.93 38.27 35.19
N ALA A 412 -0.07 38.69 35.95
CA ALA A 412 -1.45 38.87 35.52
C ALA A 412 -1.85 40.35 35.55
N VAL A 413 -1.85 41.00 34.38
CA VAL A 413 -2.33 42.39 34.19
C VAL A 413 -3.86 42.44 34.21
N LEU A 414 -4.50 41.37 33.72
CA LEU A 414 -5.95 41.19 33.73
C LEU A 414 -6.30 39.94 34.54
N GLY A 415 -7.44 39.98 35.25
CA GLY A 415 -8.00 38.83 35.94
C GLY A 415 -9.13 38.19 35.15
N GLY A 416 -9.39 36.90 35.38
CA GLY A 416 -10.50 36.17 34.77
C GLY A 416 -10.13 34.77 34.29
N ASN A 417 -10.90 34.25 33.34
CA ASN A 417 -10.70 32.91 32.78
C ASN A 417 -9.89 32.95 31.48
N VAL A 418 -8.88 32.08 31.40
CA VAL A 418 -8.16 31.76 30.16
C VAL A 418 -8.44 30.31 29.79
N TYR A 419 -8.76 30.09 28.51
CA TYR A 419 -9.07 28.77 27.97
C TYR A 419 -8.02 28.35 26.95
N LEU A 420 -7.46 27.16 27.16
CA LEU A 420 -6.47 26.54 26.30
C LEU A 420 -6.99 25.19 25.83
N ALA A 421 -6.65 24.78 24.62
CA ALA A 421 -7.01 23.48 24.06
C ALA A 421 -5.78 22.67 23.68
N THR A 422 -5.96 21.35 23.71
CA THR A 422 -4.99 20.39 23.21
C THR A 422 -5.75 19.11 22.80
N ILE A 423 -5.04 18.16 22.21
CA ILE A 423 -5.53 16.79 21.99
C ILE A 423 -4.51 15.85 22.62
N LEU A 424 -4.91 15.05 23.59
CA LEU A 424 -4.06 13.99 24.14
C LEU A 424 -4.41 12.66 23.49
N TYR A 425 -3.36 11.91 23.16
CA TYR A 425 -3.46 10.61 22.51
C TYR A 425 -3.12 9.51 23.52
N SER A 426 -4.10 8.71 23.91
CA SER A 426 -3.92 7.67 24.93
C SER A 426 -3.88 6.28 24.29
N PRO A 427 -2.84 5.45 24.56
CA PRO A 427 -2.80 4.07 24.06
C PRO A 427 -4.04 3.25 24.45
N VAL A 428 -4.58 2.47 23.52
CA VAL A 428 -5.90 1.82 23.68
C VAL A 428 -5.99 0.75 24.79
N ASN A 429 -4.85 0.26 25.30
CA ASN A 429 -4.76 -0.77 26.32
C ASN A 429 -4.41 -0.22 27.73
N GLN A 430 -4.29 1.09 27.87
CA GLN A 430 -3.94 1.77 29.11
C GLN A 430 -5.05 2.72 29.54
N LEU A 431 -5.10 3.04 30.84
CA LEU A 431 -6.06 3.96 31.43
C LEU A 431 -5.32 5.24 31.77
N PHE A 432 -5.65 6.34 31.09
CA PHE A 432 -5.05 7.64 31.36
C PHE A 432 -6.12 8.66 31.73
N SER A 433 -5.76 9.57 32.62
CA SER A 433 -6.58 10.72 33.00
C SER A 433 -5.68 11.93 33.24
N ILE A 434 -6.20 13.13 32.96
CA ILE A 434 -5.51 14.39 33.30
C ILE A 434 -6.16 14.99 34.54
N HIS A 435 -5.34 15.37 35.51
CA HIS A 435 -5.81 15.90 36.80
C HIS A 435 -5.20 17.27 37.06
N ALA A 436 -6.05 18.19 37.51
CA ALA A 436 -5.62 19.49 37.99
C ALA A 436 -4.90 19.30 39.32
N HIS A 437 -3.79 20.01 39.52
CA HIS A 437 -3.14 20.02 40.82
C HIS A 437 -4.00 20.80 41.84
N GLU A 438 -3.93 20.42 43.11
CA GLU A 438 -4.78 21.00 44.17
C GLU A 438 -4.49 22.49 44.43
N SER A 439 -3.31 22.97 44.07
CA SER A 439 -2.82 24.31 44.38
C SER A 439 -3.42 25.44 43.52
N ASN A 440 -4.22 25.14 42.50
CA ASN A 440 -4.74 26.14 41.56
C ASN A 440 -6.21 25.88 41.16
N ASP A 441 -6.88 26.85 40.50
CA ASP A 441 -8.22 26.65 39.91
C ASP A 441 -8.15 26.23 38.43
N VAL A 442 -7.34 25.21 38.12
CA VAL A 442 -7.39 24.53 36.83
C VAL A 442 -8.58 23.58 36.80
N ARG A 443 -9.28 23.53 35.65
CA ARG A 443 -10.32 22.54 35.34
C ARG A 443 -10.21 22.09 33.89
N PHE A 444 -10.65 20.86 33.61
CA PHE A 444 -10.61 20.24 32.30
C PHE A 444 -12.00 19.88 31.81
N MET A 445 -12.23 20.04 30.51
CA MET A 445 -13.43 19.60 29.80
C MET A 445 -13.00 18.76 28.60
N THR A 446 -13.75 17.71 28.30
CA THR A 446 -13.60 16.89 27.09
C THR A 446 -14.90 16.93 26.28
N PRO A 447 -14.94 16.35 25.07
CA PRO A 447 -16.21 16.21 24.37
C PRO A 447 -17.26 15.37 25.12
N ASN A 448 -16.83 14.52 26.05
CA ASN A 448 -17.71 13.62 26.78
C ASN A 448 -18.09 14.16 28.17
N GLU A 449 -17.26 15.03 28.76
CA GLU A 449 -17.37 15.47 30.15
C GLU A 449 -17.31 17.00 30.30
N PRO A 450 -18.14 17.60 31.19
CA PRO A 450 -18.06 19.02 31.53
C PRO A 450 -16.82 19.35 32.37
N PHE A 451 -16.59 20.64 32.67
CA PHE A 451 -15.45 21.07 33.47
C PHE A 451 -15.35 20.41 34.85
N ALA A 452 -14.31 19.59 35.03
CA ALA A 452 -13.99 18.88 36.27
C ALA A 452 -12.52 19.06 36.66
N LYS A 453 -12.16 18.63 37.87
CA LYS A 453 -10.75 18.61 38.32
C LYS A 453 -9.96 17.45 37.72
N SER A 454 -10.65 16.44 37.21
CA SER A 454 -10.10 15.28 36.54
C SER A 454 -11.04 14.89 35.40
N VAL A 455 -10.47 14.48 34.27
CA VAL A 455 -11.20 13.91 33.13
C VAL A 455 -10.41 12.74 32.56
N ASP A 456 -11.12 11.74 32.06
CA ASP A 456 -10.51 10.54 31.49
C ASP A 456 -10.16 10.74 29.99
N LEU A 457 -9.08 10.11 29.55
CA LEU A 457 -8.58 10.19 28.16
C LEU A 457 -9.16 9.04 27.32
N GLU A 458 -10.43 9.14 26.97
CA GLU A 458 -11.24 8.05 26.41
C GLU A 458 -11.62 8.21 24.93
N GLY A 459 -11.12 9.25 24.25
CA GLY A 459 -11.55 9.60 22.90
C GLY A 459 -12.86 10.40 22.90
N ILE A 460 -13.65 10.27 21.83
CA ILE A 460 -14.91 10.99 21.62
C ILE A 460 -16.03 9.97 21.41
N SER A 461 -17.04 9.97 22.28
CA SER A 461 -18.10 8.94 22.26
C SER A 461 -18.91 8.90 20.96
N GLY A 462 -18.95 10.00 20.20
CA GLY A 462 -19.62 10.10 18.90
C GLY A 462 -18.74 9.79 17.70
N MET A 463 -17.46 9.43 17.89
CA MET A 463 -16.51 9.20 16.80
C MET A 463 -16.19 7.72 16.62
N ARG A 464 -16.31 7.25 15.38
CA ARG A 464 -15.98 5.87 15.00
C ARG A 464 -14.49 5.59 15.18
N HIS A 465 -14.15 4.41 15.70
CA HIS A 465 -12.79 3.96 16.00
C HIS A 465 -11.99 4.88 16.96
N ASN A 466 -12.68 5.76 17.69
CA ASN A 466 -12.08 6.69 18.65
C ASN A 466 -12.94 6.84 19.91
N SER A 467 -13.49 5.74 20.45
CA SER A 467 -14.34 5.78 21.63
C SER A 467 -14.09 4.58 22.54
N LYS A 468 -13.39 4.82 23.65
CA LYS A 468 -13.17 3.79 24.68
C LYS A 468 -14.47 3.40 25.39
N ILE A 469 -15.37 4.36 25.62
CA ILE A 469 -16.70 4.14 26.23
C ILE A 469 -17.49 3.11 25.42
N ASN A 470 -17.42 3.18 24.08
CA ASN A 470 -18.10 2.24 23.19
C ASN A 470 -17.25 1.02 22.81
N GLN A 471 -16.03 0.90 23.36
CA GLN A 471 -15.02 -0.10 22.96
C GLN A 471 -14.70 -0.08 21.46
N ASP A 472 -14.83 1.09 20.83
CA ASP A 472 -14.64 1.29 19.40
C ASP A 472 -13.28 1.94 19.14
N LYS A 473 -12.38 1.17 18.54
CA LYS A 473 -10.98 1.56 18.29
C LYS A 473 -10.55 1.02 16.94
N VAL A 474 -9.44 1.56 16.42
CA VAL A 474 -8.76 0.97 15.26
C VAL A 474 -8.13 -0.36 15.68
N THR A 475 -8.59 -1.45 15.07
CA THR A 475 -8.03 -2.80 15.22
C THR A 475 -7.36 -3.30 13.95
N GLU A 476 -7.64 -2.70 12.80
CA GLU A 476 -7.25 -3.23 11.49
C GLU A 476 -6.64 -2.17 10.57
N LEU A 477 -5.78 -2.61 9.64
CA LEU A 477 -5.20 -1.72 8.64
C LEU A 477 -6.26 -1.17 7.67
N GLN A 478 -7.26 -1.99 7.30
CA GLN A 478 -8.36 -1.56 6.42
C GLN A 478 -9.19 -0.43 7.04
N GLU A 479 -9.41 -0.45 8.35
CA GLU A 479 -10.10 0.63 9.08
C GLU A 479 -9.34 1.95 8.98
N LEU A 480 -8.00 1.94 9.08
CA LEU A 480 -7.19 3.14 8.87
C LEU A 480 -7.37 3.72 7.47
N PHE A 481 -7.37 2.88 6.43
CA PHE A 481 -7.60 3.34 5.06
C PHE A 481 -9.03 3.90 4.87
N ASN A 482 -10.01 3.33 5.55
CA ASN A 482 -11.38 3.86 5.56
C ASN A 482 -11.43 5.24 6.26
N LEU A 483 -10.72 5.43 7.37
CA LEU A 483 -10.60 6.72 8.07
C LEU A 483 -9.86 7.78 7.24
N VAL A 484 -8.86 7.38 6.45
CA VAL A 484 -8.21 8.28 5.49
C VAL A 484 -9.20 8.70 4.40
N ARG A 485 -10.00 7.75 3.90
CA ARG A 485 -11.01 8.01 2.87
C ARG A 485 -12.13 8.94 3.36
N SER A 486 -12.55 8.83 4.63
CA SER A 486 -13.55 9.72 5.23
C SER A 486 -12.98 11.10 5.63
N GLY A 487 -11.65 11.24 5.71
CA GLY A 487 -10.98 12.47 6.11
C GLY A 487 -10.79 12.63 7.63
N ASP A 488 -11.11 11.59 8.41
CA ASP A 488 -10.91 11.55 9.87
C ASP A 488 -9.43 11.38 10.24
N VAL A 489 -8.64 10.82 9.32
CA VAL A 489 -7.20 10.61 9.44
C VAL A 489 -6.48 11.29 8.26
N CYS A 490 -5.41 12.01 8.57
CA CYS A 490 -4.52 12.64 7.61
C CYS A 490 -3.44 11.66 7.14
N LEU A 491 -3.07 11.76 5.86
CA LEU A 491 -1.98 11.00 5.24
C LEU A 491 -0.84 11.95 4.88
N THR A 492 0.37 11.59 5.28
CA THR A 492 1.62 12.24 4.84
C THR A 492 2.49 11.20 4.15
N ASN A 493 3.05 11.54 2.99
CA ASN A 493 3.87 10.65 2.19
C ASN A 493 4.96 11.47 1.48
N ASN A 494 6.20 10.95 1.49
CA ASN A 494 7.35 11.53 0.79
C ASN A 494 8.07 10.55 -0.16
N GLY A 495 7.43 9.44 -0.52
CA GLY A 495 7.96 8.33 -1.34
C GLY A 495 8.61 7.21 -0.53
N VAL A 496 9.42 7.56 0.47
CA VAL A 496 10.17 6.58 1.30
C VAL A 496 9.50 6.28 2.65
N GLU A 497 8.58 7.15 3.05
CA GLU A 497 7.85 7.06 4.30
C GLU A 497 6.40 7.47 4.05
N THR A 498 5.50 6.76 4.72
CA THR A 498 4.10 7.12 4.81
C THR A 498 3.68 7.08 6.28
N ALA A 499 3.04 8.14 6.74
CA ALA A 499 2.52 8.24 8.09
C ALA A 499 1.06 8.72 8.11
N LEU A 500 0.28 8.10 8.99
CA LEU A 500 -1.14 8.34 9.22
C LEU A 500 -1.34 8.94 10.60
N TRP A 501 -2.12 10.01 10.67
CA TRP A 501 -2.28 10.83 11.87
C TRP A 501 -3.75 11.17 12.05
N TRP A 502 -4.25 11.26 13.28
CA TRP A 502 -5.57 11.82 13.49
C TRP A 502 -5.70 13.23 12.91
N ASN A 503 -6.85 13.57 12.33
CA ASN A 503 -7.13 14.92 11.83
C ASN A 503 -7.63 15.85 12.96
N PRO A 504 -6.83 16.83 13.44
CA PRO A 504 -7.24 17.69 14.55
C PRO A 504 -8.48 18.52 14.26
N GLN A 505 -8.69 18.91 12.99
CA GLN A 505 -9.85 19.72 12.61
C GLN A 505 -11.16 18.95 12.74
N VAL A 506 -11.12 17.64 12.48
CA VAL A 506 -12.27 16.76 12.69
C VAL A 506 -12.47 16.55 14.18
N LEU A 507 -11.43 16.20 14.91
CA LEU A 507 -11.49 15.94 16.35
C LEU A 507 -12.11 17.10 17.14
N TYR A 508 -11.80 18.35 16.81
CA TYR A 508 -12.39 19.49 17.49
C TYR A 508 -13.87 19.74 17.14
N LYS A 509 -14.38 19.21 16.02
CA LYS A 509 -15.76 19.43 15.56
C LYS A 509 -16.72 18.32 15.96
N VAL A 510 -16.23 17.10 16.19
CA VAL A 510 -17.10 15.97 16.54
C VAL A 510 -17.65 16.15 17.96
N GLU A 511 -18.95 15.95 18.11
CA GLU A 511 -19.64 15.99 19.39
C GLU A 511 -19.45 14.66 20.14
N GLY A 512 -19.11 14.75 21.43
CA GLY A 512 -19.22 13.62 22.35
C GLY A 512 -20.57 13.64 23.08
N SER A 513 -20.64 12.97 24.24
CA SER A 513 -21.84 12.97 25.08
C SER A 513 -22.17 14.33 25.71
N TYR A 514 -21.26 15.32 25.67
CA TYR A 514 -21.46 16.65 26.22
C TYR A 514 -21.52 17.77 25.16
N THR A 515 -20.43 18.07 24.46
CA THR A 515 -20.34 19.13 23.42
C THR A 515 -19.07 18.90 22.59
N SER A 516 -18.92 19.53 21.42
CA SER A 516 -17.62 19.56 20.73
C SER A 516 -16.76 20.73 21.23
N ILE A 517 -15.44 20.66 21.03
CA ILE A 517 -14.55 21.78 21.40
C ILE A 517 -14.83 23.01 20.53
N GLY A 518 -15.14 22.81 19.25
CA GLY A 518 -15.51 23.89 18.33
C GLY A 518 -16.82 24.57 18.71
N GLU A 519 -17.82 23.81 19.15
CA GLU A 519 -19.07 24.38 19.68
C GLU A 519 -18.82 25.15 20.98
N PHE A 520 -18.03 24.58 21.91
CA PHE A 520 -17.61 25.30 23.12
C PHE A 520 -16.89 26.61 22.79
N GLU A 521 -15.90 26.59 21.90
CA GLU A 521 -15.15 27.77 21.48
C GLU A 521 -16.07 28.84 20.88
N SER A 522 -17.07 28.44 20.08
CA SER A 522 -18.03 29.37 19.47
C SER A 522 -18.88 30.14 20.48
N ARG A 523 -19.02 29.62 21.70
CA ARG A 523 -19.73 30.26 22.82
C ARG A 523 -18.86 31.19 23.65
N LEU A 524 -17.56 31.25 23.40
CA LEU A 524 -16.65 32.15 24.12
C LEU A 524 -16.86 33.60 23.66
N VAL A 525 -17.20 34.46 24.63
CA VAL A 525 -17.40 35.89 24.45
C VAL A 525 -16.39 36.64 25.31
N ALA A 526 -15.51 37.41 24.66
CA ALA A 526 -14.51 38.23 25.33
C ALA A 526 -15.16 39.31 26.20
N GLY A 527 -14.74 39.40 27.47
CA GLY A 527 -15.29 40.30 28.48
C GLY A 527 -16.50 39.75 29.24
N ASP A 528 -16.99 38.56 28.88
CA ASP A 528 -18.12 37.89 29.55
C ASP A 528 -17.69 36.51 30.06
N SER A 529 -17.42 35.57 29.16
CA SER A 529 -16.99 34.21 29.54
C SER A 529 -15.48 34.09 29.76
N CYS A 530 -14.70 34.97 29.14
CA CYS A 530 -13.23 35.00 29.19
C CYS A 530 -12.71 36.45 29.18
N ILE A 531 -11.42 36.65 29.42
CA ILE A 531 -10.80 37.99 29.44
C ILE A 531 -10.99 38.71 28.09
N GLY A 532 -11.35 40.00 28.12
CA GLY A 532 -11.59 40.80 26.92
C GLY A 532 -11.18 42.26 27.08
N TYR A 533 -11.35 43.07 26.03
CA TYR A 533 -11.05 44.49 26.10
C TYR A 533 -12.09 45.21 26.98
N GLY A 534 -11.66 45.72 28.14
CA GLY A 534 -12.50 46.46 29.10
C GLY A 534 -12.96 45.67 30.33
N SER A 535 -12.47 44.43 30.51
CA SER A 535 -12.60 43.65 31.75
C SER A 535 -11.58 44.03 32.81
#